data_AF-A0A2M7YTY0-F1
#
_entry.id   AF-A0A2M7YTY0-F1
#
_cell.length_a   1.000
_cell.length_b   1.000
_cell.length_c   1.000
_cell.angle_alpha   90.00
_cell.angle_beta   90.00
_cell.angle_gamma   90.00
#
_symmetry.space_group_name_H-M   'P 1'
#
loop_
_entity.id
_entity.type
_entity.pdbx_description
1 polymer ?
#
loop_
_entity_poly.entity_id
_entity_poly.type
_entity_poly.pdbx_seq_one_letter_code
_entity_poly.pdbx_strand_id
1 'polypeptide(L)'
;MTFFMTTLSRADETSRPSELWFQIFLVLAAFLGRLSALGSWWTLDDWGQLGRPANLLPAAAGWPARILSQHWWWSLNWPLWGLNPYPQAVARMLVHAAAAWLVARIGRKCGLPPAGWFAAGLVFAATPLAFTPLYWASGIQELLAGFLALLAVERWLEGTRGAMLVAVGAAVLSFLAKESGLGLPLLLLANLWWGARIPAKDRSFALTLVALMLVVAVTEAALVATHFATGPTDPYALGGPGTILTNLGTFGWWLLSPGPLLAARVSWIMSAAGVAFFLLWGLWAGFRMPAGFPLPASSLLATLLVIAPALALRTQIHPYLAYLAVAPLSLVFASLVPWHRIDRGRWILLLALPAALWPVVSMRVRLESRNPLGLPADPVVRATSLSWSATRMIRTATRNNRAAGLDATAGLVLYQQPGGTKDTADADRFGPQWVADSELYEACGGTIGPLLATSGDVPIVWRSALTGSPAGDLVLAADATGFKVWGPVSNAVYYAAVTDVALGQFERARRHLMTAAASNPATTQFISDEGQMIVPVQLALKNLKPFVDWTVRSIGHGSSASEVGGIQDMFLHVMSSCTGKSLDELMAGSTVLIPGTAAPPPAAKEK
;
A
#
# COMPACT_ATOMS: atom_id res chain seq x y z
N MET A 1 -51.96 0.22 15.49
CA MET A 1 -50.67 0.93 15.28
C MET A 1 -50.52 2.20 16.14
N THR A 2 -51.62 2.78 16.65
CA THR A 2 -51.65 4.11 17.29
C THR A 2 -51.17 4.16 18.76
N PHE A 3 -50.90 3.03 19.41
CA PHE A 3 -50.81 2.92 20.88
C PHE A 3 -49.43 3.24 21.49
N PHE A 4 -48.47 3.76 20.70
CA PHE A 4 -47.06 3.92 21.11
C PHE A 4 -46.53 5.36 21.08
N MET A 5 -47.38 6.36 20.81
CA MET A 5 -46.94 7.77 20.61
C MET A 5 -47.14 8.70 21.81
N THR A 6 -47.96 8.34 22.81
CA THR A 6 -48.45 9.30 23.82
C THR A 6 -47.60 9.42 25.10
N THR A 7 -46.60 8.54 25.31
CA THR A 7 -45.89 8.36 26.59
C THR A 7 -44.47 8.97 26.64
N LEU A 8 -44.16 9.94 25.79
CA LEU A 8 -42.79 10.51 25.64
C LEU A 8 -42.67 12.03 25.88
N SER A 9 -43.66 12.69 26.49
CA SER A 9 -43.71 14.16 26.57
C SER A 9 -42.96 14.82 27.73
N ARG A 10 -42.49 14.09 28.75
CA ARG A 10 -41.80 14.64 29.95
C ARG A 10 -40.81 13.65 30.58
N ALA A 11 -39.65 13.47 29.94
CA ALA A 11 -38.48 12.81 30.53
C ALA A 11 -37.35 13.83 30.72
N ASP A 12 -36.68 13.81 31.87
CA ASP A 12 -35.80 14.89 32.32
C ASP A 12 -34.58 15.21 31.43
N GLU A 13 -34.35 16.51 31.21
CA GLU A 13 -33.16 17.05 30.56
C GLU A 13 -31.87 16.85 31.39
N THR A 14 -31.98 16.48 32.67
CA THR A 14 -30.85 16.24 33.59
C THR A 14 -29.97 15.05 33.18
N SER A 15 -30.45 14.20 32.26
CA SER A 15 -29.76 12.99 31.76
C SER A 15 -28.57 13.25 30.81
N ARG A 16 -28.38 14.51 30.36
CA ARG A 16 -27.40 14.93 29.34
C ARG A 16 -25.92 14.55 29.57
N PRO A 17 -25.33 14.57 30.78
CA PRO A 17 -23.89 14.34 30.96
C PRO A 17 -23.42 12.98 30.42
N SER A 18 -24.27 11.96 30.51
CA SER A 18 -23.91 10.59 30.11
C SER A 18 -23.60 10.44 28.61
N GLU A 19 -24.33 11.14 27.74
CA GLU A 19 -24.14 11.01 26.28
C GLU A 19 -22.80 11.60 25.81
N LEU A 20 -22.37 12.73 26.38
CA LEU A 20 -21.08 13.33 26.04
C LEU A 20 -19.92 12.38 26.38
N TRP A 21 -19.97 11.72 27.55
CA TRP A 21 -18.97 10.73 27.94
C TRP A 21 -18.95 9.51 27.00
N PHE A 22 -20.09 8.96 26.60
CA PHE A 22 -20.14 7.90 25.59
C PHE A 22 -19.44 8.31 24.28
N GLN A 23 -19.67 9.55 23.81
CA GLN A 23 -19.06 10.04 22.57
C GLN A 23 -17.55 10.28 22.72
N ILE A 24 -17.10 10.83 23.86
CA ILE A 24 -15.67 11.00 24.18
C ILE A 24 -14.95 9.64 24.25
N PHE A 25 -15.48 8.67 25.01
CA PHE A 25 -14.85 7.35 25.13
C PHE A 25 -14.82 6.59 23.80
N LEU A 26 -15.83 6.74 22.94
CA LEU A 26 -15.84 6.16 21.60
C LEU A 26 -14.74 6.75 20.70
N VAL A 27 -14.62 8.08 20.66
CA VAL A 27 -13.58 8.77 19.86
C VAL A 27 -12.19 8.45 20.40
N LEU A 28 -12.00 8.44 21.71
CA LEU A 28 -10.72 8.06 22.33
C LEU A 28 -10.36 6.59 22.06
N ALA A 29 -11.31 5.64 22.14
CA ALA A 29 -11.04 4.24 21.81
C ALA A 29 -10.64 4.07 20.34
N ALA A 30 -11.37 4.72 19.42
CA ALA A 30 -11.09 4.68 17.98
C ALA A 30 -9.77 5.35 17.58
N PHE A 31 -9.31 6.36 18.33
CA PHE A 31 -8.04 7.05 18.08
C PHE A 31 -6.86 6.36 18.78
N LEU A 32 -6.94 6.16 20.10
CA LEU A 32 -5.85 5.58 20.90
C LEU A 32 -5.55 4.13 20.52
N GLY A 33 -6.58 3.36 20.14
CA GLY A 33 -6.41 2.01 19.60
C GLY A 33 -5.60 1.95 18.30
N ARG A 34 -5.36 3.09 17.64
CA ARG A 34 -4.73 3.18 16.32
C ARG A 34 -3.39 3.93 16.34
N LEU A 35 -2.83 4.25 17.50
CA LEU A 35 -1.56 5.01 17.63
C LEU A 35 -0.40 4.40 16.83
N SER A 36 -0.37 3.08 16.63
CA SER A 36 0.66 2.42 15.80
C SER A 36 0.65 2.86 14.33
N ALA A 37 -0.47 3.42 13.82
CA ALA A 37 -0.55 4.02 12.49
C ALA A 37 0.36 5.24 12.31
N LEU A 38 0.80 5.88 13.41
CA LEU A 38 1.81 6.95 13.37
C LEU A 38 3.17 6.43 12.86
N GLY A 39 3.42 5.11 12.88
CA GLY A 39 4.59 4.47 12.28
C GLY A 39 4.51 4.26 10.76
N SER A 40 3.44 4.74 10.10
CA SER A 40 3.31 4.63 8.64
C SER A 40 4.19 5.60 7.86
N TRP A 41 4.57 5.18 6.65
CA TRP A 41 5.34 5.94 5.67
C TRP A 41 4.72 5.76 4.27
N TRP A 42 5.07 6.66 3.37
CA TRP A 42 4.59 6.69 1.98
C TRP A 42 4.93 5.39 1.24
N THR A 43 3.96 4.77 0.57
CA THR A 43 4.19 3.55 -0.22
C THR A 43 3.15 3.35 -1.32
N LEU A 44 3.52 2.60 -2.38
CA LEU A 44 2.64 2.29 -3.51
C LEU A 44 2.09 3.58 -4.15
N ASP A 45 0.76 3.66 -4.40
CA ASP A 45 0.07 4.82 -4.97
C ASP A 45 0.45 6.16 -4.32
N ASP A 46 0.80 6.19 -3.03
CA ASP A 46 1.13 7.41 -2.27
C ASP A 46 2.15 8.29 -3.02
N TRP A 47 3.14 7.66 -3.65
CA TRP A 47 4.16 8.36 -4.42
C TRP A 47 3.61 8.99 -5.71
N GLY A 48 2.67 8.33 -6.38
CA GLY A 48 1.94 8.90 -7.51
C GLY A 48 1.02 10.05 -7.10
N GLN A 49 0.40 9.97 -5.91
CA GLN A 49 -0.45 11.04 -5.38
C GLN A 49 0.38 12.25 -4.90
N LEU A 50 1.59 12.04 -4.37
CA LEU A 50 2.55 13.10 -3.99
C LEU A 50 3.27 13.73 -5.20
N GLY A 51 3.61 12.93 -6.21
CA GLY A 51 4.38 13.39 -7.38
C GLY A 51 3.66 14.44 -8.21
N ARG A 52 2.32 14.40 -8.28
CA ARG A 52 1.51 15.38 -9.02
C ARG A 52 1.57 16.80 -8.42
N PRO A 53 1.22 17.06 -7.14
CA PRO A 53 1.34 18.38 -6.53
C PRO A 53 2.80 18.83 -6.32
N ALA A 54 3.77 17.90 -6.42
CA ALA A 54 5.20 18.22 -6.50
C ALA A 54 5.68 18.59 -7.92
N ASN A 55 4.81 18.52 -8.94
CA ASN A 55 5.13 18.72 -10.36
C ASN A 55 6.15 17.73 -10.96
N LEU A 56 6.35 16.56 -10.33
CA LEU A 56 7.20 15.47 -10.83
C LEU A 56 6.44 14.49 -11.74
N LEU A 57 5.11 14.59 -11.77
CA LEU A 57 4.22 13.87 -12.67
C LEU A 57 3.32 14.88 -13.40
N PRO A 58 2.96 14.64 -14.68
CA PRO A 58 2.01 15.47 -15.38
C PRO A 58 0.65 15.47 -14.66
N ALA A 59 -0.10 16.56 -14.82
CA ALA A 59 -1.51 16.58 -14.45
C ALA A 59 -2.26 15.47 -15.21
N ALA A 60 -3.27 14.87 -14.56
CA ALA A 60 -4.11 13.87 -15.22
C ALA A 60 -4.83 14.50 -16.43
N ALA A 61 -4.82 13.80 -17.56
CA ALA A 61 -5.50 14.26 -18.76
C ALA A 61 -7.02 14.12 -18.61
N GLY A 62 -7.77 15.18 -18.90
CA GLY A 62 -9.22 15.19 -18.77
C GLY A 62 -9.70 15.46 -17.34
N TRP A 63 -10.85 14.89 -16.96
CA TRP A 63 -11.47 15.11 -15.65
C TRP A 63 -11.23 13.91 -14.72
N PRO A 64 -10.45 14.05 -13.64
CA PRO A 64 -9.99 12.89 -12.87
C PRO A 64 -11.11 12.23 -12.07
N ALA A 65 -11.19 10.89 -12.15
CA ALA A 65 -11.94 10.07 -11.21
C ALA A 65 -11.41 10.25 -9.77
N ARG A 66 -12.27 10.08 -8.75
CA ARG A 66 -11.93 10.25 -7.32
C ARG A 66 -11.30 11.62 -6.99
N ILE A 67 -11.75 12.70 -7.65
CA ILE A 67 -11.15 14.05 -7.56
C ILE A 67 -10.93 14.56 -6.13
N LEU A 68 -11.82 14.24 -5.17
CA LEU A 68 -11.69 14.71 -3.78
C LEU A 68 -10.49 14.06 -3.08
N SER A 69 -10.31 12.75 -3.25
CA SER A 69 -9.36 11.94 -2.48
C SER A 69 -8.02 11.71 -3.18
N GLN A 70 -7.95 11.88 -4.51
CA GLN A 70 -6.72 11.75 -5.29
C GLN A 70 -6.15 13.09 -5.81
N HIS A 71 -6.94 14.16 -5.85
CA HIS A 71 -6.47 15.47 -6.33
C HIS A 71 -6.63 16.57 -5.28
N TRP A 72 -7.86 16.89 -4.86
CA TRP A 72 -8.09 18.01 -3.94
C TRP A 72 -7.48 17.81 -2.56
N TRP A 73 -7.46 16.59 -2.01
CA TRP A 73 -6.62 16.34 -0.85
C TRP A 73 -5.17 16.62 -1.20
N TRP A 74 -4.52 15.84 -2.07
CA TRP A 74 -3.06 15.88 -2.24
C TRP A 74 -2.52 17.27 -2.61
N SER A 75 -3.25 18.08 -3.39
CA SER A 75 -2.90 19.49 -3.66
C SER A 75 -2.94 20.41 -2.42
N LEU A 76 -3.75 20.10 -1.40
CA LEU A 76 -3.80 20.78 -0.09
C LEU A 76 -2.93 20.08 0.97
N ASN A 77 -2.87 18.75 0.90
CA ASN A 77 -2.25 17.79 1.82
C ASN A 77 -0.72 17.70 1.55
N TRP A 78 -0.21 18.34 0.48
CA TRP A 78 1.21 18.50 0.12
C TRP A 78 1.86 19.80 0.63
N PRO A 79 1.45 21.03 0.22
CA PRO A 79 2.20 22.25 0.55
C PRO A 79 2.25 22.59 2.05
N LEU A 80 1.36 22.01 2.87
CA LEU A 80 1.34 22.20 4.32
C LEU A 80 2.35 21.32 5.07
N TRP A 81 2.71 20.14 4.53
CA TRP A 81 3.40 19.08 5.28
C TRP A 81 4.52 18.37 4.51
N GLY A 82 4.57 18.52 3.18
CA GLY A 82 5.53 17.86 2.30
C GLY A 82 5.56 16.35 2.53
N LEU A 83 6.76 15.83 2.83
CA LEU A 83 7.01 14.41 3.09
C LEU A 83 6.91 14.01 4.57
N ASN A 84 6.28 14.84 5.43
CA ASN A 84 5.97 14.46 6.80
C ASN A 84 4.70 13.58 6.84
N PRO A 85 4.78 12.29 7.24
CA PRO A 85 3.63 11.39 7.24
C PRO A 85 2.73 11.59 8.47
N TYR A 86 3.23 12.18 9.56
CA TYR A 86 2.52 12.22 10.84
C TYR A 86 1.19 12.98 10.78
N PRO A 87 1.07 14.15 10.11
CA PRO A 87 -0.21 14.81 9.90
C PRO A 87 -1.23 13.92 9.17
N GLN A 88 -0.78 13.14 8.19
CA GLN A 88 -1.66 12.23 7.43
C GLN A 88 -2.11 11.04 8.27
N ALA A 89 -1.25 10.49 9.12
CA ALA A 89 -1.62 9.44 10.06
C ALA A 89 -2.66 9.94 11.07
N VAL A 90 -2.43 11.11 11.68
CA VAL A 90 -3.39 11.75 12.60
C VAL A 90 -4.73 12.04 11.89
N ALA A 91 -4.71 12.60 10.68
CA ALA A 91 -5.92 12.90 9.91
C ALA A 91 -6.73 11.62 9.61
N ARG A 92 -6.08 10.55 9.11
CA ARG A 92 -6.72 9.24 8.88
C ARG A 92 -7.35 8.68 10.16
N MET A 93 -6.65 8.75 11.29
CA MET A 93 -7.16 8.30 12.60
C MET A 93 -8.38 9.13 13.06
N LEU A 94 -8.36 10.45 12.87
CA LEU A 94 -9.50 11.33 13.19
C LEU A 94 -10.72 11.03 12.32
N VAL A 95 -10.54 10.79 11.02
CA VAL A 95 -11.65 10.42 10.12
C VAL A 95 -12.25 9.06 10.49
N HIS A 96 -11.44 8.07 10.88
CA HIS A 96 -11.94 6.80 11.41
C HIS A 96 -12.73 6.96 12.72
N ALA A 97 -12.24 7.78 13.66
CA ALA A 97 -12.95 8.06 14.91
C ALA A 97 -14.28 8.81 14.69
N ALA A 98 -14.30 9.76 13.75
CA ALA A 98 -15.52 10.47 13.34
C ALA A 98 -16.52 9.53 12.64
N ALA A 99 -16.04 8.58 11.82
CA ALA A 99 -16.87 7.53 11.23
C ALA A 99 -17.48 6.62 12.31
N ALA A 100 -16.71 6.18 13.32
CA ALA A 100 -17.22 5.38 14.44
C ALA A 100 -18.32 6.13 15.23
N TRP A 101 -18.13 7.43 15.48
CA TRP A 101 -19.14 8.31 16.07
C TRP A 101 -20.41 8.44 15.20
N LEU A 102 -20.28 8.49 13.87
CA LEU A 102 -21.43 8.46 12.97
C LEU A 102 -22.17 7.11 12.99
N VAL A 103 -21.48 5.96 13.08
CA VAL A 103 -22.13 4.64 13.28
C VAL A 103 -22.98 4.64 14.55
N ALA A 104 -22.44 5.15 15.67
CA ALA A 104 -23.20 5.35 16.90
C ALA A 104 -24.43 6.26 16.69
N ARG A 105 -24.28 7.41 16.02
CA ARG A 105 -25.42 8.31 15.74
C ARG A 105 -26.49 7.69 14.84
N ILE A 106 -26.11 6.91 13.84
CA ILE A 106 -27.03 6.14 13.00
C ILE A 106 -27.78 5.12 13.87
N GLY A 107 -27.08 4.36 14.72
CA GLY A 107 -27.70 3.41 15.64
C GLY A 107 -28.74 4.06 16.56
N ARG A 108 -28.43 5.24 17.12
CA ARG A 108 -29.38 6.04 17.90
C ARG A 108 -30.60 6.45 17.07
N LYS A 109 -30.43 6.91 15.82
CA LYS A 109 -31.53 7.28 14.91
C LYS A 109 -32.39 6.08 14.48
N CYS A 110 -31.79 4.92 14.31
CA CYS A 110 -32.45 3.64 14.07
C CYS A 110 -33.14 3.04 15.32
N GLY A 111 -33.08 3.73 16.47
CA GLY A 111 -33.80 3.33 17.69
C GLY A 111 -33.08 2.31 18.57
N LEU A 112 -31.78 2.08 18.38
CA LEU A 112 -31.00 1.28 19.33
C LEU A 112 -30.94 1.98 20.71
N PRO A 113 -30.99 1.23 21.82
CA PRO A 113 -30.83 1.78 23.16
C PRO A 113 -29.39 2.29 23.41
N PRO A 114 -29.14 3.10 24.46
CA PRO A 114 -27.85 3.75 24.72
C PRO A 114 -26.61 2.85 24.59
N ALA A 115 -26.58 1.74 25.33
CA ALA A 115 -25.46 0.80 25.25
C ALA A 115 -25.33 0.11 23.88
N GLY A 116 -26.43 -0.07 23.16
CA GLY A 116 -26.44 -0.67 21.82
C GLY A 116 -25.87 0.25 20.74
N TRP A 117 -26.27 1.53 20.70
CA TRP A 117 -25.66 2.44 19.74
C TRP A 117 -24.19 2.72 20.07
N PHE A 118 -23.82 2.75 21.35
CA PHE A 118 -22.43 2.86 21.78
C PHE A 118 -21.61 1.62 21.35
N ALA A 119 -22.14 0.41 21.57
CA ALA A 119 -21.51 -0.83 21.12
C ALA A 119 -21.35 -0.90 19.59
N ALA A 120 -22.32 -0.41 18.82
CA ALA A 120 -22.19 -0.32 17.35
C ALA A 120 -21.00 0.58 16.94
N GLY A 121 -20.83 1.71 17.61
CA GLY A 121 -19.64 2.56 17.42
C GLY A 121 -18.34 1.84 17.80
N LEU A 122 -18.32 1.16 18.95
CA LEU A 122 -17.14 0.44 19.43
C LEU A 122 -16.73 -0.76 18.56
N VAL A 123 -17.69 -1.53 18.02
CA VAL A 123 -17.40 -2.65 17.10
C VAL A 123 -16.78 -2.12 15.79
N PHE A 124 -17.28 -0.99 15.27
CA PHE A 124 -16.68 -0.33 14.12
C PHE A 124 -15.27 0.22 14.44
N ALA A 125 -15.10 0.86 15.59
CA ALA A 125 -13.80 1.36 16.06
C ALA A 125 -12.77 0.23 16.27
N ALA A 126 -13.21 -0.96 16.69
CA ALA A 126 -12.35 -2.10 17.01
C ALA A 126 -11.87 -2.90 15.78
N THR A 127 -12.49 -2.72 14.60
CA THR A 127 -12.38 -3.67 13.48
C THR A 127 -10.95 -3.87 12.94
N PRO A 128 -10.51 -5.11 12.61
CA PRO A 128 -9.22 -5.35 11.96
C PRO A 128 -9.17 -4.81 10.52
N LEU A 129 -10.33 -4.59 9.89
CA LEU A 129 -10.46 -4.13 8.50
C LEU A 129 -10.03 -2.66 8.33
N ALA A 130 -10.03 -1.87 9.40
CA ALA A 130 -9.53 -0.50 9.42
C ALA A 130 -7.99 -0.41 9.38
N PHE A 131 -7.26 -1.54 9.49
CA PHE A 131 -5.80 -1.53 9.51
C PHE A 131 -5.18 -0.87 8.27
N THR A 132 -5.46 -1.39 7.08
CA THR A 132 -4.83 -0.90 5.85
C THR A 132 -5.21 0.56 5.53
N PRO A 133 -6.48 1.00 5.62
CA PRO A 133 -6.83 2.41 5.40
C PRO A 133 -6.16 3.39 6.37
N LEU A 134 -5.82 2.94 7.58
CA LEU A 134 -5.10 3.73 8.58
C LEU A 134 -3.57 3.65 8.43
N TYR A 135 -3.02 2.56 7.87
CA TYR A 135 -1.56 2.38 7.74
C TYR A 135 -1.01 2.80 6.38
N TRP A 136 -1.82 2.85 5.32
CA TRP A 136 -1.45 3.32 3.97
C TRP A 136 -2.01 4.73 3.74
N ALA A 137 -1.26 5.69 3.17
CA ALA A 137 -1.72 7.09 3.15
C ALA A 137 -2.88 7.30 2.15
N SER A 138 -2.82 6.67 0.98
CA SER A 138 -3.92 6.59 0.00
C SER A 138 -5.14 5.81 0.52
N GLY A 139 -5.01 5.12 1.66
CA GLY A 139 -6.13 4.64 2.47
C GLY A 139 -7.13 5.73 2.89
N ILE A 140 -6.73 7.01 2.84
CA ILE A 140 -7.62 8.17 3.01
C ILE A 140 -8.83 8.14 2.06
N GLN A 141 -8.71 7.53 0.87
CA GLN A 141 -9.82 7.37 -0.09
C GLN A 141 -11.00 6.62 0.55
N GLU A 142 -10.74 5.46 1.18
CA GLU A 142 -11.75 4.62 1.85
C GLU A 142 -12.31 5.30 3.10
N LEU A 143 -11.46 6.01 3.84
CA LEU A 143 -11.83 6.69 5.08
C LEU A 143 -12.73 7.90 4.81
N LEU A 144 -12.40 8.74 3.83
CA LEU A 144 -13.24 9.87 3.41
C LEU A 144 -14.56 9.38 2.84
N ALA A 145 -14.54 8.44 1.88
CA ALA A 145 -15.75 7.91 1.28
C ALA A 145 -16.68 7.29 2.34
N GLY A 146 -16.12 6.52 3.28
CA GLY A 146 -16.87 5.93 4.39
C GLY A 146 -17.43 6.95 5.38
N PHE A 147 -16.64 7.93 5.80
CA PHE A 147 -17.11 9.02 6.66
C PHE A 147 -18.25 9.81 6.01
N LEU A 148 -18.11 10.15 4.72
CA LEU A 148 -19.09 10.91 3.95
C LEU A 148 -20.36 10.10 3.66
N ALA A 149 -20.24 8.80 3.39
CA ALA A 149 -21.37 7.88 3.26
C ALA A 149 -22.18 7.76 4.57
N LEU A 150 -21.48 7.62 5.70
CA LEU A 150 -22.11 7.57 7.02
C LEU A 150 -22.76 8.91 7.39
N LEU A 151 -22.13 10.03 7.02
CA LEU A 151 -22.73 11.36 7.19
C LEU A 151 -24.00 11.49 6.34
N ALA A 152 -23.98 11.02 5.09
CA ALA A 152 -25.16 11.02 4.22
C ALA A 152 -26.33 10.24 4.84
N VAL A 153 -26.08 9.01 5.32
CA VAL A 153 -27.11 8.20 5.98
C VAL A 153 -27.60 8.84 7.29
N GLU A 154 -26.70 9.35 8.13
CA GLU A 154 -27.05 9.99 9.42
C GLU A 154 -27.91 11.24 9.20
N ARG A 155 -27.59 12.07 8.21
CA ARG A 155 -28.35 13.27 7.84
C ARG A 155 -29.68 12.90 7.18
N TRP A 156 -29.73 11.91 6.28
CA TRP A 156 -30.98 11.46 5.64
C TRP A 156 -32.02 10.95 6.66
N LEU A 157 -31.57 10.20 7.67
CA LEU A 157 -32.41 9.68 8.77
C LEU A 157 -32.98 10.79 9.69
N GLU A 158 -32.59 12.05 9.51
CA GLU A 158 -33.19 13.21 10.21
C GLU A 158 -34.50 13.69 9.57
N GLY A 159 -34.76 13.35 8.30
CA GLY A 159 -36.05 13.58 7.64
C GLY A 159 -36.40 15.04 7.29
N THR A 160 -35.55 16.03 7.59
CA THR A 160 -35.76 17.44 7.26
C THR A 160 -35.14 17.81 5.91
N ARG A 161 -35.73 18.76 5.16
CA ARG A 161 -35.21 19.19 3.84
C ARG A 161 -33.75 19.67 3.90
N GLY A 162 -33.39 20.43 4.95
CA GLY A 162 -32.01 20.88 5.15
C GLY A 162 -31.04 19.72 5.36
N ALA A 163 -31.40 18.73 6.18
CA ALA A 163 -30.58 17.55 6.39
C ALA A 163 -30.51 16.66 5.13
N MET A 164 -31.57 16.58 4.31
CA MET A 164 -31.52 15.90 2.99
C MET A 164 -30.51 16.57 2.04
N LEU A 165 -30.46 17.90 1.99
CA LEU A 165 -29.48 18.61 1.15
C LEU A 165 -28.04 18.35 1.60
N VAL A 166 -27.78 18.35 2.92
CA VAL A 166 -26.47 17.94 3.46
C VAL A 166 -26.18 16.47 3.18
N ALA A 167 -27.20 15.60 3.20
CA ALA A 167 -27.04 14.18 2.87
C ALA A 167 -26.64 13.96 1.40
N VAL A 168 -27.26 14.69 0.47
CA VAL A 168 -26.92 14.68 -0.96
C VAL A 168 -25.49 15.18 -1.17
N GLY A 169 -25.12 16.32 -0.56
CA GLY A 169 -23.76 16.86 -0.66
C GLY A 169 -22.71 15.89 -0.13
N ALA A 170 -22.96 15.28 1.03
CA ALA A 170 -22.08 14.25 1.59
C ALA A 170 -22.01 13.00 0.71
N ALA A 171 -23.12 12.54 0.12
CA ALA A 171 -23.11 11.39 -0.78
C ALA A 171 -22.34 11.66 -2.08
N VAL A 172 -22.51 12.83 -2.69
CA VAL A 172 -21.73 13.24 -3.87
C VAL A 172 -20.24 13.30 -3.55
N LEU A 173 -19.85 13.90 -2.43
CA LEU A 173 -18.45 13.92 -1.98
C LEU A 173 -17.92 12.50 -1.65
N SER A 174 -18.79 11.56 -1.24
CA SER A 174 -18.43 10.15 -1.06
C SER A 174 -18.11 9.48 -2.39
N PHE A 175 -18.91 9.70 -3.45
CA PHE A 175 -18.63 9.20 -4.80
C PHE A 175 -17.26 9.72 -5.30
N LEU A 176 -17.05 11.04 -5.18
CA LEU A 176 -15.82 11.73 -5.57
C LEU A 176 -14.61 11.36 -4.70
N ALA A 177 -14.78 10.54 -3.65
CA ALA A 177 -13.71 9.96 -2.85
C ALA A 177 -13.47 8.47 -3.16
N LYS A 178 -14.52 7.66 -3.37
CA LYS A 178 -14.43 6.23 -3.72
C LYS A 178 -15.74 5.64 -4.27
N GLU A 179 -15.57 4.61 -5.10
CA GLU A 179 -16.62 3.77 -5.67
C GLU A 179 -17.54 3.12 -4.62
N SER A 180 -17.03 2.85 -3.42
CA SER A 180 -17.81 2.26 -2.32
C SER A 180 -18.96 3.14 -1.83
N GLY A 181 -18.98 4.43 -2.20
CA GLY A 181 -20.13 5.32 -2.01
C GLY A 181 -21.25 5.16 -3.04
N LEU A 182 -20.99 4.63 -4.25
CA LEU A 182 -21.90 4.69 -5.41
C LEU A 182 -23.27 4.04 -5.19
N GLY A 183 -23.39 3.11 -4.23
CA GLY A 183 -24.66 2.48 -3.86
C GLY A 183 -25.60 3.37 -3.03
N LEU A 184 -25.15 4.52 -2.51
CA LEU A 184 -25.97 5.39 -1.64
C LEU A 184 -27.32 5.80 -2.24
N PRO A 185 -27.50 6.15 -3.52
CA PRO A 185 -28.81 6.52 -4.06
C PRO A 185 -29.83 5.40 -3.84
N LEU A 186 -29.45 4.14 -4.09
CA LEU A 186 -30.30 2.96 -3.90
C LEU A 186 -30.59 2.68 -2.41
N LEU A 187 -29.63 2.94 -1.53
CA LEU A 187 -29.82 2.82 -0.09
C LEU A 187 -30.78 3.90 0.44
N LEU A 188 -30.64 5.16 0.02
CA LEU A 188 -31.53 6.25 0.43
C LEU A 188 -32.94 6.07 -0.15
N LEU A 189 -33.05 5.54 -1.37
CA LEU A 189 -34.30 5.07 -1.99
C LEU A 189 -34.97 4.01 -1.13
N ALA A 190 -34.30 2.90 -0.81
CA ALA A 190 -34.88 1.83 -0.01
C ALA A 190 -35.34 2.28 1.39
N ASN A 191 -34.57 3.16 2.04
CA ASN A 191 -34.98 3.76 3.31
C ASN A 191 -36.24 4.64 3.19
N LEU A 192 -36.47 5.33 2.07
CA LEU A 192 -37.69 6.10 1.82
C LEU A 192 -38.94 5.19 1.74
N TRP A 193 -38.81 3.99 1.14
CA TRP A 193 -39.87 2.99 1.08
C TRP A 193 -40.10 2.31 2.45
N TRP A 194 -39.03 1.90 3.14
CA TRP A 194 -39.09 1.18 4.42
C TRP A 194 -39.37 2.06 5.66
N GLY A 195 -39.87 3.29 5.46
CA GLY A 195 -40.40 4.11 6.55
C GLY A 195 -39.36 4.99 7.27
N ALA A 196 -38.34 5.49 6.57
CA ALA A 196 -37.59 6.65 7.05
C ALA A 196 -38.54 7.80 7.45
N ARG A 197 -38.12 8.63 8.42
CA ARG A 197 -38.95 9.66 9.08
C ARG A 197 -39.20 10.91 8.21
N ILE A 198 -39.42 10.71 6.92
CA ILE A 198 -39.62 11.74 5.90
C ILE A 198 -41.13 12.05 5.80
N PRO A 199 -41.56 13.29 6.09
CA PRO A 199 -42.96 13.68 5.99
C PRO A 199 -43.52 13.45 4.58
N ALA A 200 -44.80 13.07 4.47
CA ALA A 200 -45.42 12.75 3.17
C ALA A 200 -45.26 13.89 2.13
N LYS A 201 -45.42 15.15 2.57
CA LYS A 201 -45.24 16.39 1.79
C LYS A 201 -43.82 16.61 1.26
N ASP A 202 -42.83 15.89 1.78
CA ASP A 202 -41.41 16.05 1.45
C ASP A 202 -40.86 14.82 0.67
N ARG A 203 -41.70 13.80 0.41
CA ARG A 203 -41.31 12.59 -0.34
C ARG A 203 -40.98 12.86 -1.81
N SER A 204 -41.71 13.77 -2.47
CA SER A 204 -41.41 14.17 -3.86
C SER A 204 -40.03 14.83 -3.97
N PHE A 205 -39.74 15.77 -3.06
CA PHE A 205 -38.43 16.40 -2.93
C PHE A 205 -37.32 15.36 -2.66
N ALA A 206 -37.55 14.41 -1.75
CA ALA A 206 -36.62 13.32 -1.48
C ALA A 206 -36.36 12.43 -2.73
N LEU A 207 -37.39 12.12 -3.51
CA LEU A 207 -37.26 11.37 -4.78
C LEU A 207 -36.46 12.15 -5.83
N THR A 208 -36.71 13.46 -6.00
CA THR A 208 -35.93 14.31 -6.89
C THR A 208 -34.46 14.34 -6.51
N LEU A 209 -34.15 14.45 -5.22
CA LEU A 209 -32.77 14.42 -4.72
C LEU A 209 -32.09 13.07 -4.99
N VAL A 210 -32.77 11.94 -4.78
CA VAL A 210 -32.22 10.61 -5.08
C VAL A 210 -32.02 10.41 -6.59
N ALA A 211 -32.93 10.90 -7.44
CA ALA A 211 -32.76 10.85 -8.89
C ALA A 211 -31.54 11.65 -9.37
N LEU A 212 -31.32 12.86 -8.82
CA LEU A 212 -30.13 13.67 -9.09
C LEU A 212 -28.85 12.97 -8.61
N MET A 213 -28.85 12.39 -7.40
CA MET A 213 -27.73 11.59 -6.90
C MET A 213 -27.42 10.38 -7.79
N LEU A 214 -28.43 9.71 -8.35
CA LEU A 214 -28.26 8.56 -9.23
C LEU A 214 -27.58 8.96 -10.55
N VAL A 215 -27.90 10.12 -11.12
CA VAL A 215 -27.20 10.65 -12.30
C VAL A 215 -25.71 10.86 -11.98
N VAL A 216 -25.38 11.53 -10.86
CA VAL A 216 -23.97 11.77 -10.48
C VAL A 216 -23.22 10.47 -10.20
N ALA A 217 -23.87 9.49 -9.55
CA ALA A 217 -23.28 8.17 -9.32
C ALA A 217 -23.00 7.41 -10.63
N VAL A 218 -23.90 7.48 -11.62
CA VAL A 218 -23.67 6.89 -12.95
C VAL A 218 -22.54 7.62 -13.70
N THR A 219 -22.43 8.95 -13.57
CA THR A 219 -21.32 9.72 -14.15
C THR A 219 -19.98 9.35 -13.52
N GLU A 220 -19.86 9.28 -12.19
CA GLU A 220 -18.61 8.87 -11.53
C GLU A 220 -18.27 7.41 -11.84
N ALA A 221 -19.25 6.49 -11.89
CA ALA A 221 -19.03 5.11 -12.31
C ALA A 221 -18.47 5.02 -13.74
N ALA A 222 -18.95 5.86 -14.67
CA ALA A 222 -18.42 5.94 -16.03
C ALA A 222 -17.01 6.56 -16.10
N LEU A 223 -16.72 7.58 -15.28
CA LEU A 223 -15.37 8.14 -15.16
C LEU A 223 -14.38 7.11 -14.60
N VAL A 224 -14.75 6.39 -13.54
CA VAL A 224 -13.98 5.27 -12.97
C VAL A 224 -13.72 4.20 -14.02
N ALA A 225 -14.75 3.78 -14.77
CA ALA A 225 -14.61 2.74 -15.81
C ALA A 225 -13.76 3.16 -17.03
N THR A 226 -13.54 4.47 -17.24
CA THR A 226 -12.64 4.97 -18.30
C THR A 226 -11.23 5.30 -17.80
N HIS A 227 -11.05 5.60 -16.50
CA HIS A 227 -9.74 5.88 -15.91
C HIS A 227 -8.97 4.62 -15.49
N PHE A 228 -9.67 3.57 -15.04
CA PHE A 228 -9.03 2.34 -14.57
C PHE A 228 -9.10 1.25 -15.64
N ALA A 229 -7.93 0.74 -16.03
CA ALA A 229 -7.82 -0.32 -17.03
C ALA A 229 -8.44 -1.64 -16.50
N THR A 230 -9.35 -2.22 -17.29
CA THR A 230 -10.19 -3.38 -16.93
C THR A 230 -9.93 -4.60 -17.82
N GLY A 231 -8.85 -4.58 -18.62
CA GLY A 231 -8.43 -5.68 -19.48
C GLY A 231 -8.00 -6.94 -18.70
N PRO A 232 -7.84 -8.09 -19.36
CA PRO A 232 -7.73 -9.40 -18.68
C PRO A 232 -6.53 -9.58 -17.74
N THR A 233 -5.52 -8.71 -17.86
CA THR A 233 -4.27 -8.66 -17.09
C THR A 233 -4.21 -7.51 -16.09
N ASP A 234 -5.15 -6.58 -16.15
CA ASP A 234 -5.02 -5.27 -15.47
C ASP A 234 -5.44 -5.34 -13.99
N PRO A 235 -5.03 -4.39 -13.15
CA PRO A 235 -5.42 -4.37 -11.74
C PRO A 235 -6.94 -4.45 -11.51
N TYR A 236 -7.75 -3.85 -12.39
CA TYR A 236 -9.22 -3.84 -12.29
C TYR A 236 -9.90 -4.81 -13.27
N ALA A 237 -9.20 -5.88 -13.70
CA ALA A 237 -9.78 -6.93 -14.54
C ALA A 237 -11.10 -7.47 -13.98
N LEU A 238 -12.15 -7.50 -14.81
CA LEU A 238 -13.47 -8.00 -14.39
C LEU A 238 -13.59 -9.52 -14.55
N GLY A 239 -14.33 -10.14 -13.63
CA GLY A 239 -14.65 -11.58 -13.62
C GLY A 239 -16.13 -11.87 -13.90
N GLY A 240 -16.44 -13.15 -14.12
CA GLY A 240 -17.81 -13.61 -14.37
C GLY A 240 -18.64 -13.83 -13.09
N PRO A 241 -19.88 -14.35 -13.21
CA PRO A 241 -20.76 -14.59 -12.06
C PRO A 241 -20.16 -15.48 -10.95
N GLY A 242 -19.29 -16.45 -11.31
CA GLY A 242 -18.56 -17.26 -10.34
C GLY A 242 -17.55 -16.46 -9.50
N THR A 243 -16.93 -15.42 -10.08
CA THR A 243 -16.09 -14.46 -9.35
C THR A 243 -16.92 -13.66 -8.35
N ILE A 244 -18.08 -13.15 -8.77
CA ILE A 244 -19.02 -12.42 -7.89
C ILE A 244 -19.43 -13.25 -6.67
N LEU A 245 -19.80 -14.53 -6.86
CA LEU A 245 -20.15 -15.42 -5.75
C LEU A 245 -18.96 -15.74 -4.83
N THR A 246 -17.78 -16.00 -5.41
CA THR A 246 -16.54 -16.27 -4.65
C THR A 246 -16.10 -15.07 -3.82
N ASN A 247 -16.23 -13.87 -4.39
CA ASN A 247 -15.91 -12.61 -3.73
C ASN A 247 -16.94 -12.25 -2.65
N LEU A 248 -18.22 -12.52 -2.86
CA LEU A 248 -19.26 -12.38 -1.83
C LEU A 248 -18.93 -13.24 -0.60
N GLY A 249 -18.55 -14.51 -0.81
CA GLY A 249 -18.09 -15.38 0.27
C GLY A 249 -16.79 -14.89 0.93
N THR A 250 -15.86 -14.37 0.14
CA THR A 250 -14.59 -13.79 0.62
C THR A 250 -14.82 -12.58 1.54
N PHE A 251 -15.67 -11.63 1.13
CA PHE A 251 -16.04 -10.49 1.97
C PHE A 251 -16.86 -10.91 3.20
N GLY A 252 -17.77 -11.88 3.08
CA GLY A 252 -18.51 -12.42 4.23
C GLY A 252 -17.59 -13.04 5.28
N TRP A 253 -16.56 -13.78 4.85
CA TRP A 253 -15.53 -14.33 5.73
C TRP A 253 -14.69 -13.25 6.42
N TRP A 254 -14.23 -12.24 5.68
CA TRP A 254 -13.46 -11.14 6.26
C TRP A 254 -14.27 -10.25 7.20
N LEU A 255 -15.57 -10.08 6.97
CA LEU A 255 -16.49 -9.38 7.85
C LEU A 255 -16.77 -10.14 9.17
N LEU A 256 -16.76 -11.48 9.14
CA LEU A 256 -16.83 -12.32 10.34
C LEU A 256 -15.50 -12.47 11.09
N SER A 257 -14.38 -12.30 10.41
CA SER A 257 -13.04 -12.54 10.97
C SER A 257 -12.67 -11.48 12.01
N PRO A 258 -12.48 -11.83 13.31
CA PRO A 258 -12.14 -10.84 14.34
C PRO A 258 -10.74 -10.23 14.17
N GLY A 259 -9.87 -10.89 13.39
CA GLY A 259 -8.45 -10.58 13.26
C GLY A 259 -7.59 -11.47 14.18
N PRO A 260 -6.32 -11.11 14.43
CA PRO A 260 -5.66 -9.87 14.01
C PRO A 260 -5.19 -9.90 12.54
N LEU A 261 -4.74 -11.08 12.08
CA LEU A 261 -4.35 -11.36 10.70
C LEU A 261 -5.59 -11.80 9.91
N LEU A 262 -5.77 -11.26 8.71
CA LEU A 262 -6.84 -11.66 7.80
C LEU A 262 -6.24 -12.49 6.67
N ALA A 263 -6.87 -13.61 6.32
CA ALA A 263 -6.36 -14.51 5.30
C ALA A 263 -6.37 -13.84 3.92
N ALA A 264 -5.19 -13.55 3.37
CA ALA A 264 -5.02 -12.98 2.03
C ALA A 264 -5.41 -13.95 0.90
N ARG A 265 -5.40 -15.26 1.19
CA ARG A 265 -5.97 -16.31 0.34
C ARG A 265 -7.10 -16.98 1.13
N VAL A 266 -8.34 -16.71 0.76
CA VAL A 266 -9.52 -17.31 1.38
C VAL A 266 -9.79 -18.67 0.72
N SER A 267 -9.94 -19.72 1.52
CA SER A 267 -10.23 -21.07 1.01
C SER A 267 -11.71 -21.20 0.61
N TRP A 268 -12.04 -22.23 -0.18
CA TRP A 268 -13.44 -22.48 -0.57
C TRP A 268 -14.36 -22.70 0.64
N ILE A 269 -13.85 -23.31 1.72
CA ILE A 269 -14.58 -23.51 2.99
C ILE A 269 -14.87 -22.16 3.66
N MET A 270 -13.87 -21.29 3.74
CA MET A 270 -14.02 -19.94 4.31
C MET A 270 -15.00 -19.10 3.49
N SER A 271 -14.88 -19.14 2.15
CA SER A 271 -15.81 -18.45 1.24
C SER A 271 -17.24 -18.97 1.39
N ALA A 272 -17.44 -20.30 1.46
CA ALA A 272 -18.76 -20.90 1.70
C ALA A 272 -19.36 -20.47 3.06
N ALA A 273 -18.55 -20.38 4.12
CA ALA A 273 -18.99 -19.84 5.41
C ALA A 273 -19.42 -18.36 5.32
N GLY A 274 -18.71 -17.55 4.52
CA GLY A 274 -19.09 -16.16 4.24
C GLY A 274 -20.38 -16.02 3.41
N VAL A 275 -20.67 -16.94 2.49
CA VAL A 275 -21.96 -17.01 1.79
C VAL A 275 -23.07 -17.40 2.78
N ALA A 276 -22.85 -18.43 3.60
CA ALA A 276 -23.80 -18.87 4.62
C ALA A 276 -24.14 -17.75 5.63
N PHE A 277 -23.17 -16.92 6.00
CA PHE A 277 -23.38 -15.72 6.80
C PHE A 277 -24.37 -14.74 6.18
N PHE A 278 -24.20 -14.40 4.89
CA PHE A 278 -25.15 -13.52 4.19
C PHE A 278 -26.55 -14.13 4.05
N LEU A 279 -26.65 -15.45 3.86
CA LEU A 279 -27.94 -16.15 3.83
C LEU A 279 -28.65 -16.12 5.21
N LEU A 280 -27.92 -16.37 6.30
CA LEU A 280 -28.47 -16.30 7.67
C LEU A 280 -28.90 -14.87 8.03
N TRP A 281 -28.13 -13.86 7.64
CA TRP A 281 -28.52 -12.45 7.77
C TRP A 281 -29.78 -12.14 6.96
N GLY A 282 -29.86 -12.60 5.70
CA GLY A 282 -31.04 -12.45 4.85
C GLY A 282 -32.30 -13.08 5.42
N LEU A 283 -32.21 -14.31 5.94
CA LEU A 283 -33.31 -15.00 6.63
C LEU A 283 -33.77 -14.22 7.87
N TRP A 284 -32.85 -13.83 8.76
CA TRP A 284 -33.17 -13.05 9.95
C TRP A 284 -33.76 -11.67 9.59
N ALA A 285 -33.29 -11.01 8.54
CA ALA A 285 -33.87 -9.78 8.04
C ALA A 285 -35.31 -9.98 7.50
N GLY A 286 -35.55 -11.08 6.78
CA GLY A 286 -36.88 -11.49 6.33
C GLY A 286 -37.86 -11.74 7.48
N PHE A 287 -37.41 -12.34 8.58
CA PHE A 287 -38.25 -12.52 9.78
C PHE A 287 -38.48 -11.22 10.58
N ARG A 288 -37.54 -10.25 10.54
CA ARG A 288 -37.62 -9.02 11.35
C ARG A 288 -38.32 -7.85 10.64
N MET A 289 -38.32 -7.80 9.32
CA MET A 289 -39.00 -6.73 8.56
C MET A 289 -40.53 -6.70 8.79
N PRO A 290 -41.28 -7.83 8.75
CA PRO A 290 -42.72 -7.84 9.05
C PRO A 290 -43.04 -7.46 10.51
N ALA A 291 -42.10 -7.71 11.43
CA ALA A 291 -42.20 -7.30 12.83
C ALA A 291 -41.90 -5.80 13.06
N GLY A 292 -41.82 -4.99 11.99
CA GLY A 292 -41.58 -3.55 12.07
C GLY A 292 -40.14 -3.15 12.39
N PHE A 293 -39.18 -4.08 12.26
CA PHE A 293 -37.76 -3.81 12.53
C PHE A 293 -36.94 -3.94 11.23
N PRO A 294 -36.86 -2.88 10.40
CA PRO A 294 -36.19 -2.94 9.10
C PRO A 294 -34.65 -2.86 9.16
N LEU A 295 -34.06 -2.48 10.31
CA LEU A 295 -32.60 -2.29 10.45
C LEU A 295 -31.76 -3.48 9.91
N PRO A 296 -32.10 -4.76 10.16
CA PRO A 296 -31.37 -5.89 9.58
C PRO A 296 -31.33 -5.89 8.05
N ALA A 297 -32.45 -5.54 7.41
CA ALA A 297 -32.58 -5.51 5.95
C ALA A 297 -31.89 -4.28 5.35
N SER A 298 -32.08 -3.09 5.96
CA SER A 298 -31.36 -1.87 5.57
C SER A 298 -29.84 -2.03 5.69
N SER A 299 -29.36 -2.69 6.74
CA SER A 299 -27.93 -2.96 6.93
C SER A 299 -27.41 -4.04 5.97
N LEU A 300 -28.17 -5.09 5.67
CA LEU A 300 -27.78 -6.07 4.65
C LEU A 300 -27.67 -5.42 3.26
N LEU A 301 -28.68 -4.63 2.87
CA LEU A 301 -28.68 -3.88 1.62
C LEU A 301 -27.49 -2.91 1.55
N ALA A 302 -27.25 -2.13 2.61
CA ALA A 302 -26.10 -1.23 2.69
C ALA A 302 -24.77 -1.99 2.53
N THR A 303 -24.64 -3.16 3.16
CA THR A 303 -23.45 -4.01 3.06
C THR A 303 -23.21 -4.47 1.62
N LEU A 304 -24.24 -5.02 0.97
CA LEU A 304 -24.17 -5.51 -0.41
C LEU A 304 -23.86 -4.38 -1.39
N LEU A 305 -24.50 -3.21 -1.23
CA LEU A 305 -24.29 -2.03 -2.07
C LEU A 305 -22.87 -1.45 -1.93
N VAL A 306 -22.27 -1.49 -0.73
CA VAL A 306 -20.90 -1.01 -0.48
C VAL A 306 -19.85 -1.93 -1.11
N ILE A 307 -20.04 -3.25 -1.06
CA ILE A 307 -19.08 -4.21 -1.65
C ILE A 307 -19.33 -4.47 -3.14
N ALA A 308 -20.48 -4.09 -3.69
CA ALA A 308 -20.87 -4.37 -5.08
C ALA A 308 -19.82 -3.99 -6.14
N PRO A 309 -19.15 -2.81 -6.09
CA PRO A 309 -18.10 -2.47 -7.05
C PRO A 309 -16.90 -3.43 -7.01
N ALA A 310 -16.61 -4.01 -5.84
CA ALA A 310 -15.51 -4.95 -5.64
C ALA A 310 -15.90 -6.40 -5.97
N LEU A 311 -17.18 -6.77 -5.94
CA LEU A 311 -17.62 -8.15 -6.21
C LEU A 311 -17.20 -8.64 -7.60
N ALA A 312 -17.18 -7.76 -8.61
CA ALA A 312 -16.82 -8.12 -9.98
C ALA A 312 -15.31 -8.23 -10.24
N LEU A 313 -14.44 -7.82 -9.31
CA LEU A 313 -12.99 -7.79 -9.57
C LEU A 313 -12.36 -9.19 -9.54
N ARG A 314 -11.58 -9.52 -10.56
CA ARG A 314 -10.82 -10.78 -10.68
C ARG A 314 -9.46 -10.69 -9.97
N THR A 315 -8.87 -9.50 -10.00
CA THR A 315 -7.61 -9.08 -9.38
C THR A 315 -7.90 -8.01 -8.31
N GLN A 316 -6.92 -7.67 -7.46
CA GLN A 316 -7.06 -6.62 -6.42
C GLN A 316 -8.21 -6.81 -5.40
N ILE A 317 -8.61 -8.05 -5.11
CA ILE A 317 -9.54 -8.35 -4.00
C ILE A 317 -8.78 -8.31 -2.67
N HIS A 318 -9.01 -7.24 -1.89
CA HIS A 318 -8.33 -6.98 -0.62
C HIS A 318 -9.29 -6.84 0.57
N PRO A 319 -8.90 -7.22 1.81
CA PRO A 319 -9.78 -7.14 2.97
C PRO A 319 -10.35 -5.75 3.24
N TYR A 320 -9.55 -4.69 3.05
CA TYR A 320 -9.96 -3.33 3.41
C TYR A 320 -11.13 -2.79 2.56
N LEU A 321 -11.45 -3.40 1.41
CA LEU A 321 -12.62 -3.02 0.61
C LEU A 321 -13.94 -3.30 1.37
N ALA A 322 -13.92 -4.18 2.38
CA ALA A 322 -15.04 -4.40 3.30
C ALA A 322 -15.09 -3.42 4.50
N TYR A 323 -14.15 -2.46 4.63
CA TYR A 323 -14.09 -1.55 5.78
C TYR A 323 -15.41 -0.80 6.02
N LEU A 324 -16.00 -0.20 4.98
CA LEU A 324 -17.27 0.53 5.11
C LEU A 324 -18.46 -0.41 5.41
N ALA A 325 -18.41 -1.66 4.94
CA ALA A 325 -19.41 -2.68 5.25
C ALA A 325 -19.42 -3.11 6.73
N VAL A 326 -18.36 -2.81 7.50
CA VAL A 326 -18.36 -3.01 8.96
C VAL A 326 -19.40 -2.14 9.66
N ALA A 327 -19.73 -0.95 9.14
CA ALA A 327 -20.70 -0.05 9.78
C ALA A 327 -22.12 -0.65 9.89
N PRO A 328 -22.78 -1.06 8.78
CA PRO A 328 -24.08 -1.74 8.86
C PRO A 328 -24.04 -3.05 9.65
N LEU A 329 -22.92 -3.79 9.58
CA LEU A 329 -22.72 -5.00 10.38
C LEU A 329 -22.65 -4.71 11.89
N SER A 330 -21.98 -3.63 12.29
CA SER A 330 -21.86 -3.22 13.69
C SER A 330 -23.22 -2.82 14.28
N LEU A 331 -24.06 -2.14 13.49
CA LEU A 331 -25.46 -1.85 13.84
C LEU A 331 -26.28 -3.13 14.04
N VAL A 332 -26.02 -4.15 13.21
CA VAL A 332 -26.69 -5.45 13.28
C VAL A 332 -26.26 -6.24 14.51
N PHE A 333 -24.96 -6.42 14.76
CA PHE A 333 -24.48 -7.10 15.97
C PHE A 333 -24.96 -6.40 17.24
N ALA A 334 -24.93 -5.06 17.28
CA ALA A 334 -25.50 -4.31 18.39
C ALA A 334 -27.00 -4.56 18.59
N SER A 335 -27.78 -4.80 17.52
CA SER A 335 -29.22 -5.07 17.64
C SER A 335 -29.58 -6.47 18.18
N LEU A 336 -28.62 -7.41 18.24
CA LEU A 336 -28.83 -8.77 18.75
C LEU A 336 -28.75 -8.86 20.28
N VAL A 337 -28.06 -7.92 20.94
CA VAL A 337 -27.82 -7.97 22.39
C VAL A 337 -28.99 -7.35 23.18
N PRO A 338 -29.50 -7.99 24.25
CA PRO A 338 -30.63 -7.50 25.04
C PRO A 338 -30.23 -6.39 26.04
N TRP A 339 -29.75 -5.24 25.54
CA TRP A 339 -29.24 -4.11 26.33
C TRP A 339 -30.17 -3.56 27.42
N HIS A 340 -31.48 -3.85 27.36
CA HIS A 340 -32.44 -3.46 28.40
C HIS A 340 -32.14 -4.09 29.77
N ARG A 341 -31.27 -5.11 29.85
CA ARG A 341 -30.85 -5.79 31.09
C ARG A 341 -29.51 -5.31 31.65
N ILE A 342 -28.88 -4.30 31.02
CA ILE A 342 -27.48 -3.94 31.24
C ILE A 342 -27.40 -2.56 31.91
N ASP A 343 -26.72 -2.50 33.06
CA ASP A 343 -26.43 -1.24 33.78
C ASP A 343 -25.63 -0.29 32.87
N ARG A 344 -26.09 0.97 32.77
CA ARG A 344 -25.51 1.94 31.84
C ARG A 344 -24.13 2.41 32.25
N GLY A 345 -23.81 2.44 33.55
CA GLY A 345 -22.57 3.06 34.05
C GLY A 345 -21.35 2.14 33.96
N ARG A 346 -21.45 0.94 34.56
CA ARG A 346 -20.31 0.02 34.66
C ARG A 346 -19.85 -0.52 33.31
N TRP A 347 -20.80 -0.70 32.37
CA TRP A 347 -20.53 -1.33 31.08
C TRP A 347 -19.90 -0.39 30.03
N ILE A 348 -19.83 0.93 30.26
CA ILE A 348 -19.11 1.85 29.35
C ILE A 348 -17.63 1.47 29.29
N LEU A 349 -16.99 1.39 30.46
CA LEU A 349 -15.56 1.09 30.58
C LEU A 349 -15.26 -0.38 30.20
N LEU A 350 -16.12 -1.32 30.61
CA LEU A 350 -15.97 -2.75 30.29
C LEU A 350 -16.05 -3.05 28.79
N LEU A 351 -16.73 -2.22 27.99
CA LEU A 351 -16.78 -2.37 26.53
C LEU A 351 -15.73 -1.51 25.82
N ALA A 352 -15.51 -0.26 26.28
CA ALA A 352 -14.55 0.65 25.66
C ALA A 352 -13.10 0.16 25.79
N LEU A 353 -12.72 -0.43 26.94
CA LEU A 353 -11.35 -0.88 27.15
C LEU A 353 -10.95 -2.04 26.21
N PRO A 354 -11.72 -3.15 26.07
CA PRO A 354 -11.45 -4.15 25.04
C PRO A 354 -11.49 -3.59 23.62
N ALA A 355 -12.42 -2.68 23.32
CA ALA A 355 -12.54 -2.07 21.99
C ALA A 355 -11.37 -1.13 21.63
N ALA A 356 -10.66 -0.58 22.62
CA ALA A 356 -9.41 0.15 22.43
C ALA A 356 -8.19 -0.79 22.37
N LEU A 357 -8.13 -1.78 23.26
CA LEU A 357 -7.00 -2.73 23.36
C LEU A 357 -6.91 -3.68 22.15
N TRP A 358 -8.04 -4.15 21.60
CA TRP A 358 -8.04 -5.08 20.47
C TRP A 358 -7.37 -4.50 19.21
N PRO A 359 -7.66 -3.26 18.78
CA PRO A 359 -6.87 -2.53 17.80
C PRO A 359 -5.37 -2.49 18.07
N VAL A 360 -4.93 -2.21 19.30
CA VAL A 360 -3.49 -2.16 19.65
C VAL A 360 -2.84 -3.52 19.48
N VAL A 361 -3.44 -4.58 20.04
CA VAL A 361 -2.97 -5.96 19.89
C VAL A 361 -2.98 -6.39 18.41
N SER A 362 -4.04 -6.05 17.67
CA SER A 362 -4.18 -6.40 16.26
C SER A 362 -3.21 -5.67 15.35
N MET A 363 -2.88 -4.41 15.64
CA MET A 363 -1.82 -3.68 14.94
C MET A 363 -0.46 -4.28 15.30
N ARG A 364 -0.18 -4.49 16.59
CA ARG A 364 1.07 -5.05 17.08
C ARG A 364 1.40 -6.40 16.43
N VAL A 365 0.46 -7.36 16.38
CA VAL A 365 0.69 -8.67 15.75
C VAL A 365 1.04 -8.55 14.26
N ARG A 366 0.44 -7.60 13.51
CA ARG A 366 0.83 -7.34 12.10
C ARG A 366 2.20 -6.71 11.97
N LEU A 367 2.54 -5.77 12.86
CA LEU A 367 3.80 -5.04 12.88
C LEU A 367 4.98 -5.89 13.38
N GLU A 368 4.73 -6.94 14.16
CA GLU A 368 5.74 -7.87 14.68
C GLU A 368 5.86 -9.17 13.86
N SER A 369 4.82 -9.59 13.12
CA SER A 369 4.89 -10.78 12.25
C SER A 369 5.93 -10.63 11.13
N ARG A 370 6.68 -11.69 10.82
CA ARG A 370 7.79 -11.68 9.85
C ARG A 370 7.65 -12.76 8.78
N ASN A 371 8.18 -12.46 7.60
CA ASN A 371 8.38 -13.42 6.50
C ASN A 371 9.75 -14.13 6.62
N PRO A 372 10.08 -15.12 5.77
CA PRO A 372 11.36 -15.83 5.82
C PRO A 372 12.62 -14.97 5.59
N LEU A 373 12.48 -13.73 5.10
CA LEU A 373 13.58 -12.78 4.91
C LEU A 373 13.76 -11.83 6.11
N GLY A 374 13.03 -12.04 7.21
CA GLY A 374 13.07 -11.14 8.37
C GLY A 374 12.37 -9.79 8.17
N LEU A 375 11.63 -9.62 7.07
CA LEU A 375 10.82 -8.44 6.79
C LEU A 375 9.39 -8.61 7.33
N PRO A 376 8.59 -7.54 7.50
CA PRO A 376 7.20 -7.65 7.95
C PRO A 376 6.35 -8.60 7.08
N ALA A 377 5.45 -9.38 7.68
CA ALA A 377 4.62 -10.32 6.92
C ALA A 377 3.45 -9.64 6.19
N ASP A 378 2.79 -8.66 6.82
CA ASP A 378 1.75 -7.84 6.18
C ASP A 378 2.38 -7.00 5.05
N PRO A 379 1.88 -7.09 3.79
CA PRO A 379 2.54 -6.48 2.64
C PRO A 379 2.57 -4.95 2.70
N VAL A 380 1.57 -4.32 3.32
CA VAL A 380 1.52 -2.86 3.44
C VAL A 380 2.55 -2.38 4.45
N VAL A 381 2.73 -3.13 5.55
CA VAL A 381 3.80 -2.87 6.53
C VAL A 381 5.18 -3.09 5.91
N ARG A 382 5.34 -4.12 5.08
CA ARG A 382 6.62 -4.41 4.41
C ARG A 382 6.98 -3.33 3.41
N ALA A 383 6.07 -2.95 2.51
CA ALA A 383 6.29 -1.88 1.55
C ALA A 383 6.54 -0.53 2.24
N THR A 384 5.78 -0.20 3.30
CA THR A 384 6.06 0.93 4.20
C THR A 384 7.49 0.91 4.75
N SER A 385 7.94 -0.24 5.27
CA SER A 385 9.27 -0.39 5.89
C SER A 385 10.41 -0.30 4.87
N LEU A 386 10.24 -0.91 3.69
CA LEU A 386 11.20 -0.85 2.60
C LEU A 386 11.34 0.59 2.10
N SER A 387 10.22 1.27 1.83
CA SER A 387 10.15 2.66 1.40
C SER A 387 10.78 3.63 2.40
N TRP A 388 10.52 3.46 3.70
CA TRP A 388 11.16 4.28 4.74
C TRP A 388 12.67 4.06 4.80
N SER A 389 13.12 2.80 4.77
CA SER A 389 14.55 2.45 4.77
C SER A 389 15.26 3.03 3.54
N ALA A 390 14.67 2.84 2.37
CA ALA A 390 15.16 3.32 1.09
C ALA A 390 15.28 4.85 1.04
N THR A 391 14.20 5.58 1.34
CA THR A 391 14.21 7.06 1.30
C THR A 391 15.12 7.67 2.36
N ARG A 392 15.28 7.03 3.52
CA ARG A 392 16.30 7.39 4.52
C ARG A 392 17.72 7.17 3.99
N MET A 393 17.97 6.04 3.32
CA MET A 393 19.29 5.73 2.78
C MET A 393 19.66 6.67 1.63
N ILE A 394 18.76 6.89 0.67
CA ILE A 394 18.90 7.87 -0.42
C ILE A 394 19.31 9.25 0.12
N ARG A 395 18.54 9.78 1.08
CA ARG A 395 18.85 11.07 1.74
C ARG A 395 20.20 11.09 2.42
N THR A 396 20.57 10.00 3.10
CA THR A 396 21.85 9.90 3.81
C THR A 396 23.01 9.83 2.80
N ALA A 397 22.87 9.05 1.74
CA ALA A 397 23.83 8.88 0.67
C ALA A 397 24.07 10.21 -0.07
N THR A 398 23.02 10.86 -0.57
CA THR A 398 23.10 12.19 -1.23
C THR A 398 23.73 13.25 -0.32
N ARG A 399 23.33 13.32 0.96
CA ARG A 399 23.89 14.28 1.91
C ARG A 399 25.38 14.02 2.18
N ASN A 400 25.77 12.76 2.34
CA ASN A 400 27.15 12.39 2.58
C ASN A 400 28.02 12.65 1.34
N ASN A 401 27.49 12.43 0.12
CA ASN A 401 28.16 12.76 -1.15
C ASN A 401 28.46 14.27 -1.23
N ARG A 402 27.43 15.11 -1.03
CA ARG A 402 27.57 16.58 -0.96
C ARG A 402 28.54 17.02 0.14
N ALA A 403 28.54 16.37 1.31
CA ALA A 403 29.44 16.68 2.42
C ALA A 403 30.90 16.26 2.19
N ALA A 404 31.16 15.28 1.32
CA ALA A 404 32.50 14.85 0.92
C ALA A 404 33.13 15.76 -0.16
N GLY A 405 32.42 16.79 -0.63
CA GLY A 405 32.88 17.65 -1.74
C GLY A 405 32.84 16.97 -3.11
N LEU A 406 32.21 15.79 -3.20
CA LEU A 406 31.93 15.12 -4.47
C LEU A 406 30.84 15.88 -5.21
N ASP A 407 30.87 15.81 -6.54
CA ASP A 407 30.09 16.68 -7.43
C ASP A 407 28.60 16.71 -7.05
N ALA A 408 28.09 17.91 -6.75
CA ALA A 408 26.70 18.12 -6.34
C ALA A 408 25.69 17.84 -7.47
N THR A 409 26.16 17.74 -8.73
CA THR A 409 25.39 17.36 -9.92
C THR A 409 25.43 15.86 -10.22
N ALA A 410 26.28 15.08 -9.52
CA ALA A 410 26.37 13.64 -9.70
C ALA A 410 25.01 12.94 -9.47
N GLY A 411 24.63 12.07 -10.41
CA GLY A 411 23.38 11.34 -10.37
C GLY A 411 23.38 10.24 -9.31
N LEU A 412 22.18 9.70 -9.07
CA LEU A 412 21.95 8.54 -8.22
C LEU A 412 21.46 7.36 -9.08
N VAL A 413 22.29 6.34 -9.21
CA VAL A 413 21.94 5.10 -9.92
C VAL A 413 21.37 4.11 -8.92
N LEU A 414 20.09 3.82 -9.04
CA LEU A 414 19.40 2.76 -8.30
C LEU A 414 19.57 1.45 -9.09
N TYR A 415 20.66 0.74 -8.79
CA TYR A 415 21.05 -0.48 -9.50
C TYR A 415 20.21 -1.66 -9.04
N GLN A 416 19.70 -2.46 -9.96
CA GLN A 416 18.91 -3.65 -9.66
C GLN A 416 19.47 -4.88 -10.39
N GLN A 417 19.97 -5.84 -9.64
CA GLN A 417 20.48 -7.09 -10.19
C GLN A 417 19.33 -7.94 -10.78
N PRO A 418 19.41 -8.39 -12.05
CA PRO A 418 18.47 -9.37 -12.59
C PRO A 418 18.55 -10.71 -11.83
N GLY A 419 17.46 -11.08 -11.13
CA GLY A 419 17.45 -12.14 -10.13
C GLY A 419 17.21 -13.55 -10.67
N GLY A 420 16.81 -13.69 -11.93
CA GLY A 420 16.51 -14.98 -12.57
C GLY A 420 16.77 -14.98 -14.07
N THR A 421 16.57 -16.15 -14.70
CA THR A 421 16.81 -16.33 -16.15
C THR A 421 15.89 -15.47 -17.01
N LYS A 422 14.61 -15.31 -16.63
CA LYS A 422 13.67 -14.39 -17.29
C LYS A 422 14.16 -12.95 -17.18
N ASP A 423 14.42 -12.49 -15.96
CA ASP A 423 14.91 -11.13 -15.67
C ASP A 423 16.18 -10.81 -16.45
N THR A 424 17.10 -11.77 -16.57
CA THR A 424 18.34 -11.61 -17.34
C THR A 424 18.04 -11.47 -18.84
N ALA A 425 17.16 -12.30 -19.39
CA ALA A 425 16.76 -12.23 -20.80
C ALA A 425 15.98 -10.95 -21.13
N ASP A 426 15.12 -10.47 -20.22
CA ASP A 426 14.44 -9.19 -20.36
C ASP A 426 15.45 -8.02 -20.23
N ALA A 427 16.40 -8.07 -19.29
CA ALA A 427 17.45 -7.07 -19.16
C ALA A 427 18.37 -6.99 -20.40
N ASP A 428 18.74 -8.11 -21.00
CA ASP A 428 19.54 -8.12 -22.23
C ASP A 428 18.71 -7.74 -23.47
N ARG A 429 17.39 -7.97 -23.47
CA ARG A 429 16.47 -7.55 -24.55
C ARG A 429 16.15 -6.06 -24.51
N PHE A 430 15.89 -5.50 -23.33
CA PHE A 430 15.45 -4.11 -23.14
C PHE A 430 16.59 -3.17 -22.72
N GLY A 431 17.78 -3.71 -22.42
CA GLY A 431 19.01 -2.96 -22.17
C GLY A 431 19.18 -2.46 -20.73
N PRO A 432 20.19 -1.60 -20.48
CA PRO A 432 20.60 -1.20 -19.13
C PRO A 432 19.55 -0.39 -18.36
N GLN A 433 18.54 0.16 -19.05
CA GLN A 433 17.41 0.91 -18.47
C GLN A 433 16.23 -0.01 -18.10
N TRP A 434 16.33 -1.33 -18.31
CA TRP A 434 15.34 -2.27 -17.82
C TRP A 434 15.34 -2.31 -16.29
N VAL A 435 14.15 -2.48 -15.72
CA VAL A 435 13.88 -2.55 -14.28
C VAL A 435 12.85 -3.65 -14.06
N ALA A 436 13.04 -4.49 -13.06
CA ALA A 436 12.08 -5.50 -12.64
C ALA A 436 11.09 -4.93 -11.62
N ASP A 437 9.83 -5.36 -11.71
CA ASP A 437 8.76 -5.10 -10.73
C ASP A 437 9.05 -5.82 -9.40
N SER A 438 10.01 -5.28 -8.65
CA SER A 438 10.39 -5.75 -7.33
C SER A 438 9.64 -5.00 -6.24
N GLU A 439 9.42 -5.66 -5.10
CA GLU A 439 8.69 -5.06 -3.97
C GLU A 439 9.37 -3.78 -3.45
N LEU A 440 10.70 -3.64 -3.59
CA LEU A 440 11.42 -2.41 -3.28
C LEU A 440 11.11 -1.28 -4.28
N TYR A 441 11.07 -1.59 -5.57
CA TYR A 441 10.74 -0.64 -6.64
C TYR A 441 9.28 -0.15 -6.50
N GLU A 442 8.33 -1.07 -6.28
CA GLU A 442 6.92 -0.75 -6.01
C GLU A 442 6.75 0.07 -4.72
N ALA A 443 7.41 -0.33 -3.62
CA ALA A 443 7.37 0.39 -2.35
C ALA A 443 7.88 1.84 -2.48
N CYS A 444 8.90 2.06 -3.31
CA CYS A 444 9.47 3.38 -3.60
C CYS A 444 8.69 4.18 -4.66
N GLY A 445 7.64 3.62 -5.27
CA GLY A 445 6.92 4.29 -6.36
C GLY A 445 7.80 4.55 -7.58
N GLY A 446 8.66 3.58 -7.92
CA GLY A 446 9.66 3.69 -8.96
C GLY A 446 10.64 4.84 -8.72
N THR A 447 10.75 5.76 -9.67
CA THR A 447 11.65 6.93 -9.58
C THR A 447 11.06 8.07 -8.74
N ILE A 448 9.73 8.11 -8.52
CA ILE A 448 9.05 9.28 -7.94
C ILE A 448 9.32 9.43 -6.44
N GLY A 449 9.27 8.36 -5.64
CA GLY A 449 9.62 8.42 -4.22
C GLY A 449 11.08 8.80 -3.96
N PRO A 450 12.06 8.23 -4.70
CA PRO A 450 13.44 8.70 -4.70
C PRO A 450 13.60 10.20 -5.03
N LEU A 451 12.96 10.70 -6.09
CA LEU A 451 13.06 12.12 -6.48
C LEU A 451 12.46 13.03 -5.41
N LEU A 452 11.30 12.66 -4.85
CA LEU A 452 10.71 13.35 -3.70
C LEU A 452 11.66 13.33 -2.50
N ALA A 453 12.35 12.20 -2.23
CA ALA A 453 13.29 12.09 -1.14
C ALA A 453 14.53 13.01 -1.30
N THR A 454 14.98 13.30 -2.53
CA THR A 454 16.07 14.24 -2.86
C THR A 454 15.59 15.67 -3.20
N SER A 455 14.32 15.99 -2.99
CA SER A 455 13.67 17.26 -3.38
C SER A 455 13.59 17.54 -4.88
N GLY A 456 14.00 16.59 -5.73
CA GLY A 456 14.16 16.78 -7.18
C GLY A 456 15.52 17.32 -7.61
N ASP A 457 16.39 17.72 -6.67
CA ASP A 457 17.70 18.34 -6.94
C ASP A 457 18.74 17.41 -7.60
N VAL A 458 18.47 16.10 -7.61
CA VAL A 458 19.45 15.06 -8.00
C VAL A 458 18.84 14.22 -9.12
N PRO A 459 19.54 14.02 -10.26
CA PRO A 459 19.12 13.07 -11.29
C PRO A 459 19.06 11.66 -10.72
N ILE A 460 17.95 10.94 -10.89
CA ILE A 460 17.80 9.56 -10.41
C ILE A 460 17.42 8.65 -11.58
N VAL A 461 18.15 7.55 -11.72
CA VAL A 461 17.91 6.53 -12.74
C VAL A 461 17.89 5.14 -12.09
N TRP A 462 16.87 4.34 -12.39
CA TRP A 462 16.91 2.91 -12.11
C TRP A 462 17.60 2.18 -13.27
N ARG A 463 18.47 1.21 -12.99
CA ARG A 463 19.22 0.47 -14.03
C ARG A 463 19.48 -0.98 -13.67
N SER A 464 19.41 -1.86 -14.67
CA SER A 464 19.85 -3.26 -14.58
C SER A 464 21.34 -3.45 -14.86
N ALA A 465 22.01 -2.48 -15.49
CA ALA A 465 23.45 -2.53 -15.77
C ALA A 465 24.09 -1.14 -15.67
N LEU A 466 25.29 -1.09 -15.07
CA LEU A 466 26.03 0.16 -14.84
C LEU A 466 26.73 0.70 -16.11
N THR A 467 26.77 -0.07 -17.19
CA THR A 467 27.25 0.34 -18.52
C THR A 467 26.61 1.65 -18.98
N GLY A 468 27.41 2.65 -19.31
CA GLY A 468 26.92 3.96 -19.75
C GLY A 468 26.25 4.79 -18.65
N SER A 469 26.65 4.61 -17.39
CA SER A 469 26.41 5.58 -16.31
C SER A 469 27.67 6.46 -16.15
N PRO A 470 27.56 7.75 -15.80
CA PRO A 470 28.71 8.59 -15.48
C PRO A 470 29.54 7.98 -14.35
N ALA A 471 30.86 7.96 -14.47
CA ALA A 471 31.77 7.29 -13.53
C ALA A 471 31.69 7.81 -12.08
N GLY A 472 31.27 9.08 -11.91
CA GLY A 472 31.10 9.75 -10.61
C GLY A 472 29.70 9.63 -9.99
N ASP A 473 28.71 9.08 -10.70
CA ASP A 473 27.36 8.90 -10.15
C ASP A 473 27.39 7.92 -8.98
N LEU A 474 26.56 8.15 -7.96
CA LEU A 474 26.52 7.32 -6.75
C LEU A 474 25.58 6.12 -6.96
N VAL A 475 26.09 4.90 -6.73
CA VAL A 475 25.29 3.68 -6.88
C VAL A 475 24.71 3.21 -5.56
N LEU A 476 23.40 3.04 -5.53
CA LEU A 476 22.66 2.29 -4.51
C LEU A 476 22.14 1.01 -5.14
N ALA A 477 22.62 -0.13 -4.67
CA ALA A 477 22.28 -1.44 -5.20
C ALA A 477 21.12 -2.05 -4.41
N ALA A 478 20.04 -2.38 -5.12
CA ALA A 478 18.81 -2.95 -4.59
C ALA A 478 18.97 -4.45 -4.28
N ASP A 479 18.58 -4.86 -3.08
CA ASP A 479 18.37 -6.25 -2.71
C ASP A 479 16.93 -6.47 -2.20
N ALA A 480 16.62 -7.69 -1.77
CA ALA A 480 15.28 -8.06 -1.30
C ALA A 480 14.86 -7.36 0.02
N THR A 481 15.77 -6.67 0.71
CA THR A 481 15.59 -6.05 2.04
C THR A 481 15.76 -4.52 2.04
N GLY A 482 16.35 -3.94 0.99
CA GLY A 482 16.53 -2.51 0.85
C GLY A 482 17.60 -2.15 -0.19
N PHE A 483 18.30 -1.04 0.06
CA PHE A 483 19.48 -0.65 -0.72
C PHE A 483 20.76 -0.95 0.05
N LYS A 484 21.87 -1.10 -0.68
CA LYS A 484 23.25 -1.04 -0.20
C LYS A 484 24.00 0.06 -0.95
N VAL A 485 24.87 0.80 -0.27
CA VAL A 485 25.71 1.81 -0.93
C VAL A 485 26.93 1.11 -1.54
N TRP A 486 27.16 1.23 -2.85
CA TRP A 486 28.34 0.66 -3.55
C TRP A 486 29.42 1.71 -3.89
N GLY A 487 29.14 2.98 -3.59
CA GLY A 487 30.01 4.11 -3.94
C GLY A 487 29.81 4.58 -5.39
N PRO A 488 30.77 5.34 -5.95
CA PRO A 488 30.71 5.81 -7.32
C PRO A 488 30.63 4.65 -8.34
N VAL A 489 30.06 4.90 -9.52
CA VAL A 489 29.96 3.94 -10.63
C VAL A 489 31.31 3.28 -10.94
N SER A 490 32.42 4.03 -10.92
CA SER A 490 33.78 3.52 -11.14
C SER A 490 34.24 2.44 -10.16
N ASN A 491 33.65 2.37 -8.96
CA ASN A 491 33.86 1.31 -7.97
C ASN A 491 32.75 0.24 -8.05
N ALA A 492 31.50 0.69 -8.20
CA ALA A 492 30.32 -0.17 -8.19
C ALA A 492 30.27 -1.21 -9.34
N VAL A 493 30.92 -0.93 -10.46
CA VAL A 493 31.09 -1.89 -11.57
C VAL A 493 31.84 -3.16 -11.17
N TYR A 494 32.75 -3.11 -10.19
CA TYR A 494 33.43 -4.31 -9.70
C TYR A 494 32.48 -5.18 -8.85
N TYR A 495 31.67 -4.58 -7.97
CA TYR A 495 30.62 -5.30 -7.24
C TYR A 495 29.57 -5.92 -8.19
N ALA A 496 29.19 -5.21 -9.25
CA ALA A 496 28.29 -5.73 -10.29
C ALA A 496 28.91 -6.93 -11.02
N ALA A 497 30.18 -6.85 -11.43
CA ALA A 497 30.90 -7.95 -12.07
C ALA A 497 31.02 -9.21 -11.18
N VAL A 498 31.35 -9.05 -9.89
CA VAL A 498 31.38 -10.16 -8.91
C VAL A 498 30.00 -10.79 -8.75
N THR A 499 28.95 -9.96 -8.71
CA THR A 499 27.56 -10.43 -8.61
C THR A 499 27.13 -11.21 -9.85
N ASP A 500 27.50 -10.73 -11.05
CA ASP A 500 27.23 -11.41 -12.31
C ASP A 500 27.97 -12.75 -12.44
N VAL A 501 29.25 -12.84 -12.05
CA VAL A 501 29.99 -14.12 -12.03
C VAL A 501 29.37 -15.10 -11.03
N ALA A 502 29.00 -14.64 -9.83
CA ALA A 502 28.31 -15.46 -8.84
C ALA A 502 26.97 -16.03 -9.34
N LEU A 503 26.29 -15.33 -10.26
CA LEU A 503 25.03 -15.75 -10.88
C LEU A 503 25.21 -16.46 -12.24
N GLY A 504 26.45 -16.68 -12.70
CA GLY A 504 26.76 -17.34 -13.98
C GLY A 504 26.58 -16.45 -15.23
N GLN A 505 26.37 -15.14 -15.05
CA GLN A 505 25.99 -14.18 -16.10
C GLN A 505 27.23 -13.56 -16.78
N PHE A 506 28.11 -14.41 -17.31
CA PHE A 506 29.49 -14.05 -17.66
C PHE A 506 29.66 -12.93 -18.70
N GLU A 507 28.75 -12.78 -19.67
CA GLU A 507 28.81 -11.66 -20.63
C GLU A 507 28.33 -10.32 -20.02
N ARG A 508 27.54 -10.35 -18.94
CA ARG A 508 27.21 -9.14 -18.16
C ARG A 508 28.41 -8.75 -17.29
N ALA A 509 29.05 -9.73 -16.64
CA ALA A 509 30.31 -9.53 -15.91
C ALA A 509 31.43 -8.95 -16.80
N ARG A 510 31.63 -9.49 -18.02
CA ARG A 510 32.58 -8.95 -19.01
C ARG A 510 32.30 -7.48 -19.31
N ARG A 511 31.04 -7.11 -19.60
CA ARG A 511 30.65 -5.72 -19.87
C ARG A 511 30.92 -4.79 -18.69
N HIS A 512 30.68 -5.21 -17.44
CA HIS A 512 31.04 -4.41 -16.26
C HIS A 512 32.55 -4.30 -16.07
N LEU A 513 33.31 -5.39 -16.23
CA LEU A 513 34.78 -5.39 -16.15
C LEU A 513 35.40 -4.45 -17.21
N MET A 514 34.96 -4.51 -18.47
CA MET A 514 35.39 -3.57 -19.51
C MET A 514 35.03 -2.12 -19.18
N THR A 515 33.84 -1.88 -18.60
CA THR A 515 33.43 -0.55 -18.12
C THR A 515 34.36 -0.06 -16.99
N ALA A 516 34.78 -0.96 -16.11
CA ALA A 516 35.70 -0.66 -15.01
C ALA A 516 37.10 -0.27 -15.51
N ALA A 517 37.69 -1.05 -16.42
CA ALA A 517 38.98 -0.72 -17.04
C ALA A 517 38.94 0.62 -17.78
N ALA A 518 37.85 0.93 -18.50
CA ALA A 518 37.67 2.22 -19.16
C ALA A 518 37.46 3.39 -18.18
N SER A 519 36.86 3.14 -17.01
CA SER A 519 36.56 4.17 -15.99
C SER A 519 37.71 4.41 -15.02
N ASN A 520 38.64 3.46 -14.89
CA ASN A 520 39.70 3.46 -13.89
C ASN A 520 41.04 2.93 -14.46
N PRO A 521 41.66 3.65 -15.43
CA PRO A 521 42.84 3.17 -16.17
C PRO A 521 44.13 3.13 -15.33
N ALA A 522 44.13 3.73 -14.14
CA ALA A 522 45.17 3.52 -13.13
C ALA A 522 44.65 2.49 -12.12
N THR A 523 45.21 1.27 -12.13
CA THR A 523 44.76 0.13 -11.33
C THR A 523 45.08 0.28 -9.83
N THR A 524 44.33 1.15 -9.15
CA THR A 524 44.51 1.41 -7.71
C THR A 524 43.24 1.15 -6.91
N GLN A 525 43.26 0.02 -6.20
CA GLN A 525 42.47 -0.29 -4.99
C GLN A 525 40.94 -0.28 -5.15
N PHE A 526 40.39 -1.36 -5.71
CA PHE A 526 39.03 -1.78 -5.35
C PHE A 526 39.02 -2.22 -3.87
N ILE A 527 38.34 -1.45 -3.02
CA ILE A 527 38.17 -1.73 -1.59
C ILE A 527 36.82 -2.40 -1.39
N SER A 528 36.85 -3.72 -1.14
CA SER A 528 35.66 -4.54 -0.92
C SER A 528 35.17 -4.50 0.52
N ASP A 529 33.87 -4.34 0.70
CA ASP A 529 33.13 -4.57 1.94
C ASP A 529 32.17 -5.75 1.72
N GLU A 530 32.36 -6.86 2.46
CA GLU A 530 31.50 -8.05 2.34
C GLU A 530 30.04 -7.71 2.73
N GLY A 531 29.82 -6.74 3.62
CA GLY A 531 28.50 -6.22 3.96
C GLY A 531 27.79 -5.54 2.80
N GLN A 532 28.52 -4.96 1.84
CA GLN A 532 27.97 -4.32 0.63
C GLN A 532 27.57 -5.32 -0.46
N MET A 533 28.09 -6.55 -0.47
CA MET A 533 27.79 -7.50 -1.54
C MET A 533 26.33 -7.98 -1.51
N ILE A 534 25.68 -8.08 -2.68
CA ILE A 534 24.30 -8.61 -2.80
C ILE A 534 24.30 -10.15 -2.71
N VAL A 535 25.39 -10.79 -3.15
CA VAL A 535 25.57 -12.25 -3.12
C VAL A 535 26.86 -12.59 -2.35
N PRO A 536 26.90 -13.71 -1.60
CA PRO A 536 28.11 -14.12 -0.90
C PRO A 536 29.27 -14.38 -1.88
N VAL A 537 30.46 -13.85 -1.59
CA VAL A 537 31.66 -13.99 -2.44
C VAL A 537 32.03 -15.45 -2.73
N GLN A 538 31.63 -16.36 -1.84
CA GLN A 538 31.83 -17.80 -1.98
C GLN A 538 31.01 -18.41 -3.13
N LEU A 539 30.00 -17.72 -3.67
CA LEU A 539 29.33 -18.07 -4.93
C LEU A 539 30.13 -17.61 -6.15
N ALA A 540 30.75 -16.43 -6.12
CA ALA A 540 31.68 -15.99 -7.16
C ALA A 540 32.91 -16.92 -7.24
N LEU A 541 33.46 -17.34 -6.09
CA LEU A 541 34.54 -18.34 -6.04
C LEU A 541 34.15 -19.69 -6.68
N LYS A 542 32.92 -20.17 -6.46
CA LYS A 542 32.42 -21.40 -7.11
C LYS A 542 32.32 -21.27 -8.63
N ASN A 543 32.04 -20.08 -9.12
CA ASN A 543 31.92 -19.77 -10.55
C ASN A 543 33.22 -19.22 -11.19
N LEU A 544 34.31 -19.07 -10.42
CA LEU A 544 35.60 -18.58 -10.92
C LEU A 544 36.12 -19.43 -12.08
N LYS A 545 36.25 -20.75 -11.91
CA LYS A 545 36.70 -21.64 -12.98
C LYS A 545 35.72 -21.65 -14.18
N PRO A 546 34.39 -21.80 -14.01
CA PRO A 546 33.42 -21.61 -15.11
C PRO A 546 33.55 -20.30 -15.88
N PHE A 547 33.87 -19.18 -15.21
CA PHE A 547 34.11 -17.88 -15.83
C PHE A 547 35.42 -17.85 -16.63
N VAL A 548 36.53 -18.33 -16.06
CA VAL A 548 37.83 -18.47 -16.74
C VAL A 548 37.70 -19.38 -17.97
N ASP A 549 37.09 -20.55 -17.81
CA ASP A 549 36.80 -21.49 -18.92
C ASP A 549 35.93 -20.83 -20.02
N TRP A 550 35.04 -19.90 -19.64
CA TRP A 550 34.20 -19.16 -20.58
C TRP A 550 34.97 -18.05 -21.31
N THR A 551 35.77 -17.22 -20.63
CA THR A 551 36.52 -16.14 -21.30
C THR A 551 37.51 -16.69 -22.34
N VAL A 552 38.13 -17.86 -22.09
CA VAL A 552 38.98 -18.54 -23.08
C VAL A 552 38.19 -18.95 -24.32
N ARG A 553 36.94 -19.42 -24.18
CA ARG A 553 36.06 -19.75 -25.33
C ARG A 553 35.65 -18.51 -26.13
N SER A 554 35.57 -17.34 -25.50
CA SER A 554 35.20 -16.08 -26.17
C SER A 554 36.24 -15.59 -27.19
N ILE A 555 37.48 -16.11 -27.16
CA ILE A 555 38.52 -15.83 -28.17
C ILE A 555 38.13 -16.41 -29.53
N GLY A 556 37.62 -17.64 -29.55
CA GLY A 556 37.07 -18.27 -30.77
C GLY A 556 35.84 -17.56 -31.35
N HIS A 557 35.32 -16.56 -30.64
CA HIS A 557 34.16 -15.75 -31.02
C HIS A 557 34.53 -14.27 -31.24
N GLY A 558 35.81 -13.96 -31.47
CA GLY A 558 36.29 -12.64 -31.88
C GLY A 558 36.83 -11.72 -30.77
N SER A 559 36.87 -12.19 -29.51
CA SER A 559 37.56 -11.45 -28.43
C SER A 559 39.07 -11.61 -28.58
N SER A 560 39.86 -10.58 -28.25
CA SER A 560 41.32 -10.71 -28.35
C SER A 560 41.93 -11.43 -27.15
N ALA A 561 43.09 -12.09 -27.32
CA ALA A 561 43.80 -12.74 -26.21
C ALA A 561 44.24 -11.73 -25.13
N SER A 562 44.61 -10.51 -25.53
CA SER A 562 44.97 -9.41 -24.62
C SER A 562 43.76 -8.91 -23.81
N GLU A 563 42.60 -8.77 -24.45
CA GLU A 563 41.33 -8.43 -23.78
C GLU A 563 40.94 -9.50 -22.76
N VAL A 564 41.01 -10.78 -23.15
CA VAL A 564 40.66 -11.92 -22.28
C VAL A 564 41.61 -12.03 -21.09
N GLY A 565 42.92 -11.84 -21.29
CA GLY A 565 43.89 -11.77 -20.20
C GLY A 565 43.57 -10.64 -19.22
N GLY A 566 43.38 -9.41 -19.73
CA GLY A 566 43.05 -8.25 -18.88
C GLY A 566 41.73 -8.39 -18.10
N ILE A 567 40.73 -9.08 -18.67
CA ILE A 567 39.47 -9.43 -17.98
C ILE A 567 39.72 -10.46 -16.86
N GLN A 568 40.53 -11.50 -17.13
CA GLN A 568 40.89 -12.52 -16.14
C GLN A 568 41.70 -11.92 -14.98
N ASP A 569 42.77 -11.18 -15.27
CA ASP A 569 43.67 -10.56 -14.29
C ASP A 569 42.89 -9.59 -13.38
N MET A 570 42.08 -8.72 -13.96
CA MET A 570 41.28 -7.75 -13.20
C MET A 570 40.22 -8.44 -12.32
N PHE A 571 39.59 -9.52 -12.80
CA PHE A 571 38.67 -10.30 -11.97
C PHE A 571 39.39 -11.03 -10.83
N LEU A 572 40.57 -11.59 -11.08
CA LEU A 572 41.40 -12.23 -10.04
C LEU A 572 41.87 -11.22 -8.98
N HIS A 573 42.27 -10.01 -9.37
CA HIS A 573 42.57 -8.92 -8.44
C HIS A 573 41.35 -8.51 -7.59
N VAL A 574 40.17 -8.37 -8.19
CA VAL A 574 38.93 -8.09 -7.46
C VAL A 574 38.60 -9.21 -6.46
N MET A 575 38.69 -10.47 -6.89
CA MET A 575 38.46 -11.63 -6.02
C MET A 575 39.53 -11.78 -4.93
N SER A 576 40.78 -11.36 -5.17
CA SER A 576 41.84 -11.27 -4.17
C SER A 576 41.46 -10.25 -3.09
N SER A 577 41.09 -9.01 -3.46
CA SER A 577 40.57 -8.01 -2.52
C SER A 577 39.38 -8.54 -1.70
N CYS A 578 38.39 -9.14 -2.37
CA CYS A 578 37.17 -9.66 -1.73
C CYS A 578 37.41 -10.81 -0.74
N THR A 579 38.55 -11.51 -0.77
CA THR A 579 38.73 -12.78 -0.03
C THR A 579 40.01 -12.86 0.78
N GLY A 580 40.93 -11.89 0.65
CA GLY A 580 42.25 -11.91 1.27
C GLY A 580 43.21 -12.97 0.70
N LYS A 581 42.78 -13.75 -0.30
CA LYS A 581 43.63 -14.75 -0.97
C LYS A 581 44.63 -14.09 -1.90
N SER A 582 45.82 -14.68 -1.99
CA SER A 582 46.79 -14.37 -3.05
C SER A 582 46.24 -14.73 -4.44
N LEU A 583 46.81 -14.12 -5.48
CA LEU A 583 46.50 -14.51 -6.86
C LEU A 583 46.85 -15.98 -7.11
N ASP A 584 47.98 -16.47 -6.57
CA ASP A 584 48.42 -17.86 -6.72
C ASP A 584 47.41 -18.87 -6.15
N GLU A 585 46.81 -18.58 -4.99
CA GLU A 585 45.74 -19.42 -4.40
C GLU A 585 44.43 -19.42 -5.21
N LEU A 586 44.15 -18.36 -5.98
CA LEU A 586 43.01 -18.28 -6.89
C LEU A 586 43.31 -18.96 -8.24
N MET A 587 44.56 -18.88 -8.71
CA MET A 587 45.05 -19.52 -9.93
C MET A 587 45.22 -21.03 -9.76
N ALA A 588 45.63 -21.53 -8.59
CA ALA A 588 45.90 -22.96 -8.33
C ALA A 588 44.67 -23.88 -8.55
N GLY A 589 43.46 -23.34 -8.59
CA GLY A 589 42.23 -24.08 -8.93
C GLY A 589 41.76 -23.92 -10.39
N SER A 590 42.47 -23.15 -11.21
CA SER A 590 42.02 -22.70 -12.54
C SER A 590 42.87 -23.30 -13.67
N THR A 591 42.24 -24.03 -14.59
CA THR A 591 42.95 -24.62 -15.74
C THR A 591 43.25 -23.58 -16.82
N VAL A 592 44.52 -23.17 -16.89
CA VAL A 592 45.12 -22.32 -17.93
C VAL A 592 44.55 -20.90 -17.99
N LEU A 593 45.27 -19.97 -17.35
CA LEU A 593 45.30 -18.60 -17.85
C LEU A 593 46.13 -18.56 -19.14
N ILE A 594 45.76 -17.67 -20.06
CA ILE A 594 46.66 -17.29 -21.15
C ILE A 594 47.72 -16.40 -20.51
N PRO A 595 49.04 -16.68 -20.69
CA PRO A 595 50.08 -15.83 -20.14
C PRO A 595 49.86 -14.39 -20.61
N GLY A 596 49.54 -13.50 -19.68
CA GLY A 596 49.30 -12.10 -19.98
C GLY A 596 50.49 -11.55 -20.75
N THR A 597 50.23 -10.87 -21.86
CA THR A 597 51.27 -10.13 -22.60
C THR A 597 51.71 -8.97 -21.73
N ALA A 598 52.62 -9.25 -20.80
CA ALA A 598 53.14 -8.29 -19.85
C ALA A 598 53.56 -7.03 -20.61
N ALA A 599 53.03 -5.88 -20.21
CA ALA A 599 53.36 -4.62 -20.85
C ALA A 599 54.89 -4.49 -20.88
N PRO A 600 55.51 -4.22 -22.06
CA PRO A 600 56.95 -4.19 -22.16
C PRO A 600 57.49 -3.19 -21.13
N PRO A 601 58.55 -3.55 -20.38
CA PRO A 601 59.02 -2.74 -19.26
C PRO A 601 59.25 -1.30 -19.75
N PRO A 602 58.79 -0.29 -18.99
CA PRO A 602 58.78 1.10 -19.46
C PRO A 602 60.18 1.48 -19.89
N ALA A 603 60.31 1.85 -21.17
CA ALA A 603 61.60 2.04 -21.82
C ALA A 603 62.51 2.90 -20.95
N ALA A 604 63.66 2.34 -20.56
CA ALA A 604 64.59 3.00 -19.66
C ALA A 604 64.96 4.36 -20.27
N LYS A 605 64.67 5.44 -19.55
CA LYS A 605 65.13 6.78 -19.94
C LYS A 605 66.64 6.79 -19.86
N GLU A 606 67.30 6.69 -21.01
CA GLU A 606 68.72 7.01 -21.15
C GLU A 606 68.96 8.43 -20.62
N LYS A 607 70.11 8.62 -19.98
CA LYS A 607 70.48 9.84 -19.24
C LYS A 607 71.34 10.78 -20.06
#